data_AF-A0A2W0FZE6-F1
#
_entry.id   AF-A0A2W0FZE6-F1
#
_cell.length_a   1.000
_cell.length_b   1.000
_cell.length_c   1.000
_cell.angle_alpha   90.00
_cell.angle_beta   90.00
_cell.angle_gamma   90.00
#
_symmetry.space_group_name_H-M   'P 1'
#
loop_
_entity.id
_entity.type
_entity.pdbx_description
1 polymer ?
#
loop_
_entity_poly.entity_id
_entity_poly.type
_entity_poly.pdbx_seq_one_letter_code
_entity_poly.pdbx_strand_id
1 'polypeptide(L)' 'MSDIYIIKLTTNDGGEYTGKMSRRQPELVNGFVPLATETGQWLYFAPADVKRVQFTPAPEEGETNGDVQTVS' A
#
# COMPACT_ATOMS: atom_id res chain seq x y z
N MET A 1 5.62 -5.53 -14.15
CA MET A 1 5.41 -5.82 -12.71
C MET A 1 5.14 -4.49 -12.06
N SER A 2 4.03 -4.35 -11.32
CA SER A 2 3.66 -3.07 -10.72
C SER A 2 4.75 -2.57 -9.77
N ASP A 3 5.11 -1.30 -9.91
CA ASP A 3 6.00 -0.63 -8.97
C ASP A 3 5.28 -0.23 -7.69
N ILE A 4 3.95 -0.37 -7.67
CA ILE A 4 3.07 -0.01 -6.57
C ILE A 4 2.43 -1.28 -6.00
N TYR A 5 2.38 -1.35 -4.67
CA TYR A 5 1.75 -2.45 -3.94
C TYR A 5 0.64 -1.93 -3.05
N ILE A 6 -0.47 -2.66 -3.03
CA ILE A 6 -1.48 -2.59 -1.98
C ILE A 6 -0.95 -3.43 -0.82
N ILE A 7 -0.72 -2.78 0.32
CA ILE A 7 -0.17 -3.41 1.51
C ILE A 7 -1.30 -3.55 2.52
N LYS A 8 -1.55 -4.77 2.99
CA LYS A 8 -2.47 -5.07 4.09
C LYS A 8 -1.69 -5.49 5.33
N LEU A 9 -1.85 -4.75 6.42
CA LEU A 9 -1.28 -5.04 7.73
C LEU A 9 -2.36 -5.54 8.67
N THR A 10 -2.10 -6.65 9.35
CA THR A 10 -2.97 -7.21 10.38
C THR A 10 -2.23 -7.20 11.71
N THR A 11 -2.81 -6.62 12.75
CA THR A 11 -2.26 -6.61 14.11
C THR A 11 -2.69 -7.85 14.90
N ASN A 12 -2.02 -8.14 16.01
CA ASN A 12 -2.27 -9.33 16.83
C ASN A 12 -3.67 -9.34 17.46
N ASP A 13 -4.23 -8.17 17.74
CA ASP A 13 -5.59 -7.96 18.25
C ASP A 13 -6.67 -8.03 17.16
N GLY A 14 -6.29 -8.22 15.89
CA GLY A 14 -7.21 -8.35 14.76
C GLY A 14 -7.50 -7.06 14.01
N GLY A 15 -6.85 -5.94 14.36
CA GLY A 15 -6.91 -4.71 13.55
C GLY A 15 -6.37 -4.92 12.13
N GLU A 16 -7.00 -4.27 11.14
CA GLU A 16 -6.60 -4.34 9.74
C GLU A 16 -6.41 -2.93 9.16
N TYR A 17 -5.28 -2.72 8.49
CA TYR A 17 -4.90 -1.45 7.88
C TYR A 17 -4.42 -1.66 6.45
N THR A 18 -4.74 -0.73 5.57
CA THR A 18 -4.38 -0.79 4.14
C THR A 18 -3.63 0.47 3.72
N GLY A 19 -2.64 0.29 2.85
CA GLY A 19 -1.87 1.36 2.23
C GLY A 19 -1.51 1.06 0.79
N LYS A 20 -1.12 2.09 0.02
CA LYS A 20 -0.64 1.97 -1.37
C LYS A 20 0.74 2.62 -1.46
N MET A 21 1.78 1.84 -1.75
CA MET A 21 3.17 2.29 -1.63
C MET A 21 4.06 1.71 -2.73
N SER A 22 5.12 2.43 -3.12
CA SER A 22 6.14 1.95 -4.06
C SER A 22 7.19 1.03 -3.42
N ARG A 23 6.77 0.18 -2.48
CA ARG A 23 7.65 -0.70 -1.69
C ARG A 23 7.35 -2.16 -2.01
N ARG A 24 8.40 -2.87 -2.46
CA ARG A 24 8.28 -4.24 -3.00
C ARG A 24 8.55 -5.35 -1.99
N GLN A 25 9.09 -5.01 -0.81
CA GLN A 25 9.43 -5.96 0.25
C GLN A 25 9.18 -5.37 1.65
N PRO A 26 8.99 -6.20 2.69
CA PRO A 26 8.91 -5.74 4.06
C PRO A 26 10.19 -5.03 4.51
N GLU A 27 10.06 -3.89 5.19
CA GLU A 27 11.17 -3.11 5.73
C GLU A 27 10.78 -2.48 7.08
N LEU A 28 11.77 -2.27 7.94
CA LEU A 28 11.61 -1.53 9.19
C LEU A 28 12.20 -0.12 9.06
N VAL A 29 11.53 0.87 9.64
CA VAL A 29 11.99 2.27 9.75
C VAL A 29 12.11 2.61 11.22
N ASN A 30 13.33 2.86 11.69
CA ASN A 30 13.64 3.04 13.11
C ASN A 30 13.10 1.90 14.01
N GLY A 31 13.08 0.68 13.48
CA GLY A 31 12.57 -0.51 14.18
C GLY A 31 11.05 -0.72 14.09
N PHE A 32 10.30 0.18 13.45
CA PHE A 32 8.85 0.07 13.27
C PHE A 32 8.49 -0.40 11.87
N VAL A 33 7.33 -1.06 11.73
CA VAL A 33 6.73 -1.38 10.43
C VAL A 33 5.93 -0.16 9.97
N PRO A 34 6.34 0.55 8.90
CA PRO A 34 5.61 1.71 8.42
C PRO A 34 4.52 1.32 7.43
N LEU A 35 3.42 2.06 7.42
CA LEU A 35 2.35 1.98 6.44
C LEU A 35 1.87 3.38 6.09
N ALA A 36 1.95 3.77 4.82
CA ALA A 36 1.31 4.98 4.33
C ALA A 36 -0.09 4.65 3.82
N THR A 37 -1.11 5.28 4.40
CA THR A 37 -2.51 5.13 3.97
C THR A 37 -2.76 5.86 2.66
N GLU A 38 -3.92 5.62 2.05
CA GLU A 38 -4.33 6.31 0.81
C GLU A 38 -4.47 7.84 0.97
N THR A 39 -4.66 8.33 2.20
CA THR A 39 -4.71 9.77 2.50
C THR A 39 -3.33 10.41 2.67
N GLY A 40 -2.25 9.63 2.55
CA GLY A 40 -0.88 10.08 2.76
C GLY A 40 -0.45 10.13 4.23
N GLN A 41 -1.29 9.65 5.17
CA GLN A 41 -0.91 9.52 6.57
C GLN A 41 0.06 8.35 6.75
N TRP A 42 1.11 8.57 7.54
CA TRP A 42 2.03 7.51 7.95
C TRP A 42 1.64 6.94 9.31
N LEU A 43 1.52 5.62 9.36
CA LEU A 43 1.34 4.83 10.57
C LEU A 43 2.61 4.01 10.80
N TYR A 44 3.03 3.87 12.07
CA TYR A 44 4.20 3.10 12.46
C TYR A 44 3.80 2.11 13.54
N PHE A 45 3.94 0.82 13.24
CA PHE A 45 3.54 -0.27 14.13
C PHE A 45 4.78 -0.90 14.77
N ALA A 46 4.74 -1.17 16.08
CA ALA A 46 5.80 -1.95 16.70
C ALA A 46 5.75 -3.39 16.12
N PRO A 47 6.88 -4.03 15.79
CA PRO A 47 6.86 -5.38 15.23
C PRO A 47 6.17 -6.41 16.12
N ALA A 48 6.24 -6.22 17.45
CA ALA A 48 5.58 -7.07 18.43
C ALA A 48 4.04 -7.05 18.34
N ASP A 49 3.45 -6.03 17.71
CA ASP A 49 2.01 -5.87 17.56
C ASP A 49 1.50 -6.36 16.19
N VAL A 50 2.41 -6.64 15.25
CA VAL A 50 2.08 -7.03 13.87
C VAL A 50 2.03 -8.55 13.73
N LYS A 51 0.88 -9.05 13.29
CA LYS A 51 0.67 -10.47 13.00
C LYS A 51 1.11 -10.85 11.59
N ARG A 52 0.81 -9.99 10.60
CA ARG A 52 1.09 -10.24 9.19
C ARG A 52 1.16 -8.93 8.40
N VAL A 53 2.06 -8.87 7.44
CA VAL A 53 2.08 -7.85 6.37
C VAL A 53 2.00 -8.57 5.03
N GLN A 54 0.99 -8.25 4.24
CA GLN A 54 0.78 -8.81 2.91
C GLN A 54 1.02 -7.73 1.86
N PHE A 55 1.82 -8.05 0.86
CA PHE A 55 2.10 -7.20 -0.29
C PHE A 55 1.40 -7.78 -1.51
N THR A 56 0.47 -7.03 -2.09
CA THR A 56 -0.23 -7.40 -3.31
C THR A 56 0.10 -6.37 -4.39
N PRO A 57 0.67 -6.75 -5.54
CA PRO A 57 0.92 -5.81 -6.63
C PRO A 57 -0.39 -5.08 -6.98
N ALA A 58 -0.35 -3.75 -7.04
CA ALA A 58 -1.50 -2.99 -7.49
C ALA A 58 -1.75 -3.30 -8.97
N PRO A 59 -3.02 -3.39 -9.42
CA PRO A 59 -3.32 -3.44 -10.83
C PRO A 59 -2.70 -2.21 -11.50
N GLU A 60 -2.14 -2.38 -12.70
CA GLU A 60 -1.73 -1.24 -13.51
C GLU A 60 -3.00 -0.41 -13.77
N GLU A 61 -3.01 0.85 -13.31
CA GLU A 61 -4.03 1.80 -13.73
C GLU A 61 -3.84 1.95 -15.23
N GLY A 62 -4.67 1.25 -16.00
CA GLY A 62 -4.70 1.40 -17.45
C GLY A 62 -4.88 2.88 -17.72
N GLU A 63 -3.96 3.43 -18.51
CA GLU A 63 -4.07 4.76 -19.07
C GLU A 63 -5.51 4.92 -19.56
N THR A 64 -6.31 5.75 -18.88
CA THR A 64 -7.54 6.24 -19.48
C THR A 64 -7.08 7.08 -20.65
N ASN A 65 -6.99 6.46 -21.83
CA ASN A 65 -6.82 7.15 -23.10
C ASN A 65 -7.99 8.12 -23.24
N GLY A 66 -7.76 9.34 -22.79
CA GLY A 66 -8.62 10.48 -23.00
C GLY A 66 -8.50 10.92 -24.45
N ASP A 67 -9.05 10.12 -25.36
CA ASP A 67 -9.37 10.58 -26.71
C ASP A 67 -10.90 10.64 -26.83
N VAL A 68 -11.48 11.67 -26.22
CA VAL A 68 -12.75 12.20 -26.73
C VAL A 68 -12.43 12.89 -28.05
N GLN A 69 -12.54 12.15 -29.16
CA GLN A 69 -12.64 12.77 -30.48
C GLN A 69 -13.97 13.53 -30.54
N THR A 70 -13.91 14.85 -30.34
CA THR A 70 -14.93 15.76 -30.86
C THR A 70 -14.89 15.70 -32.38
N VAL A 71 -15.89 15.08 -33.00
CA VAL A 71 -16.23 15.32 -34.40
C VAL A 71 -17.14 16.55 -34.44
N SER A 72 -16.75 17.55 -35.21
CA SER A 72 -17.58 18.68 -35.66
C SER A 72 -17.58 18.67 -37.18
#